data_AF-G0NWX8-F1
#
_entry.id   AF-G0NWX8-F1
#
_cell.length_a   1.000
_cell.length_b   1.000
_cell.length_c   1.000
_cell.angle_alpha   90.00
_cell.angle_beta   90.00
_cell.angle_gamma   90.00
#
_symmetry.space_group_name_H-M   'P 1'
#
loop_
_entity.id
_entity.type
_entity.pdbx_description
1 polymer ?
#
loop_
_entity_poly.entity_id
_entity_poly.type
_entity_poly.pdbx_seq_one_letter_code
_entity_poly.pdbx_strand_id
1 'polypeptide(L)'
;MRSAVIALVVFVAISRSDFLLPFQLSDDLINYTAQLEQPINNETVCPLAQLNYCQYSFNMNFGLDASVSYNNGTVIFNTIQSFMSMNVTELNRVCKARTNFYHCLGHSYYTCMNLHTRLESNTTDSSNGFDYVRTFRTLEWVCGGGYRETINQFDCFGSVPTTSAYQDCMTSFNQTVSTSNFCPAIQQNSNCLKSAYQHHCEDSYAGLFGCESFRYTFSKACPTLKCTM
;
A
#
# COMPACT_ATOMS: atom_id res chain seq x y z
N MET A 1 22.92 36.00 24.91
CA MET A 1 23.22 34.58 24.59
C MET A 1 21.90 33.93 24.21
N ARG A 2 21.76 33.49 22.96
CA ARG A 2 20.51 32.97 22.39
C ARG A 2 20.33 31.52 22.83
N SER A 3 19.28 31.22 23.60
CA SER A 3 18.87 29.85 23.90
C SER A 3 18.21 29.25 22.67
N ALA A 4 18.83 28.22 22.09
CA ALA A 4 18.24 27.40 21.05
C ALA A 4 17.35 26.34 21.72
N VAL A 5 16.04 26.40 21.45
CA VAL A 5 15.10 25.34 21.81
C VAL A 5 15.16 24.31 20.69
N ILE A 6 15.78 23.16 20.97
CA ILE A 6 15.74 21.99 20.10
C ILE A 6 14.39 21.32 20.32
N ALA A 7 13.46 21.49 19.39
CA ALA A 7 12.20 20.74 19.38
C ALA A 7 12.49 19.33 18.84
N LEU A 8 12.61 18.36 19.75
CA LEU A 8 12.59 16.94 19.44
C LEU A 8 11.15 16.56 19.07
N VAL A 9 10.90 16.36 17.77
CA VAL A 9 9.68 15.74 17.28
C VAL A 9 9.79 14.24 17.57
N VAL A 10 9.21 13.83 18.70
CA VAL A 10 8.99 12.41 19.00
C VAL A 10 7.83 11.94 18.13
N PHE A 11 8.12 11.14 17.10
CA PHE A 11 7.11 10.33 16.44
C PHE A 11 6.63 9.29 17.45
N VAL A 12 5.46 9.53 18.05
CA VAL A 12 4.76 8.49 18.79
C VAL A 12 4.22 7.52 17.74
N ALA A 13 4.94 6.43 17.51
CA ALA A 13 4.45 5.28 16.76
C ALA A 13 3.26 4.70 17.55
N ILE A 14 2.04 5.04 17.15
CA ILE A 14 0.86 4.32 17.63
C ILE A 14 0.95 2.95 16.96
N SER A 15 1.37 1.95 17.71
CA SER A 15 1.49 0.57 17.25
C SER A 15 0.08 0.04 16.92
N ARG A 16 -0.35 0.24 15.68
CA ARG A 16 -1.60 -0.31 15.15
C ARG A 16 -1.27 -1.51 14.27
N SER A 17 -2.25 -2.38 14.09
CA SER A 17 -2.17 -3.40 13.05
C SER A 17 -2.15 -2.75 11.69
N ASP A 18 -1.12 -3.04 10.89
CA ASP A 18 -0.88 -2.39 9.60
C ASP A 18 -0.91 -3.42 8.47
N PHE A 19 -2.08 -3.61 7.85
CA PHE A 19 -2.23 -4.48 6.69
C PHE A 19 -1.86 -3.78 5.37
N LEU A 20 -1.92 -2.44 5.32
CA LEU A 20 -1.56 -1.63 4.16
C LEU A 20 -0.12 -1.07 4.21
N LEU A 21 0.73 -1.52 5.15
CA LEU A 21 2.14 -1.13 5.32
C LEU A 21 2.40 0.40 5.18
N PRO A 22 2.32 1.21 6.26
CA PRO A 22 2.35 2.67 6.21
C PRO A 22 3.77 3.24 6.07
N PHE A 23 4.47 2.92 4.99
CA PHE A 23 5.76 3.52 4.67
C PHE A 23 5.61 4.77 3.82
N GLN A 24 6.64 5.60 3.75
CA GLN A 24 6.66 6.80 2.93
C GLN A 24 7.82 6.72 1.94
N LEU A 25 7.59 7.23 0.74
CA LEU A 25 8.62 7.46 -0.26
C LEU A 25 8.79 8.96 -0.43
N SER A 26 10.00 9.40 -0.78
CA SER A 26 10.20 10.77 -1.25
C SER A 26 9.50 10.99 -2.58
N ASP A 27 9.18 12.25 -2.89
CA ASP A 27 8.58 12.63 -4.18
C ASP A 27 9.43 12.15 -5.36
N ASP A 28 10.77 12.22 -5.24
CA ASP A 28 11.68 11.71 -6.26
C ASP A 28 11.49 10.21 -6.53
N LEU A 29 11.33 9.41 -5.48
CA LEU A 29 11.10 7.96 -5.59
C LEU A 29 9.69 7.66 -6.10
N ILE A 30 8.68 8.43 -5.71
CA ILE A 30 7.31 8.30 -6.22
C ILE A 30 7.29 8.60 -7.72
N ASN A 31 7.90 9.70 -8.14
CA ASN A 31 8.00 10.08 -9.55
C ASN A 31 8.81 9.06 -10.36
N TYR A 32 9.90 8.55 -9.80
CA TYR A 32 10.67 7.47 -10.42
C TYR A 32 9.85 6.18 -10.57
N THR A 33 9.08 5.82 -9.54
CA THR A 33 8.14 4.67 -9.60
C THR A 33 7.13 4.88 -10.73
N ALA A 34 6.56 6.07 -10.83
CA ALA A 34 5.61 6.42 -11.90
C ALA A 34 6.25 6.36 -13.29
N GLN A 35 7.52 6.72 -13.45
CA GLN A 35 8.24 6.58 -14.71
C GLN A 35 8.43 5.11 -15.10
N LEU A 36 8.79 4.24 -14.14
CA LEU A 36 8.91 2.80 -14.38
C LEU A 36 7.58 2.13 -14.73
N GLU A 37 6.45 2.73 -14.34
CA GLU A 37 5.11 2.23 -14.59
C GLU A 37 4.46 2.75 -15.88
N GLN A 38 5.20 3.53 -16.68
CA GLN A 38 4.72 4.05 -17.95
C GLN A 38 4.22 2.91 -18.86
N PRO A 39 2.99 2.99 -19.38
CA PRO A 39 2.48 2.00 -20.34
C PRO A 39 3.34 1.96 -21.61
N ILE A 40 3.61 0.76 -22.12
CA ILE A 40 4.37 0.56 -23.37
C ILE A 40 3.50 0.88 -24.60
N ASN A 41 2.17 0.90 -24.46
CA ASN A 41 1.20 1.17 -25.53
C ASN A 41 0.28 2.35 -25.17
N ASN A 42 -0.17 3.11 -26.18
CA ASN A 42 -1.15 4.20 -26.05
C ASN A 42 -2.56 3.76 -25.62
N GLU A 43 -2.82 2.47 -25.62
CA GLU A 43 -4.05 1.94 -25.04
C GLU A 43 -3.85 1.89 -23.54
N THR A 44 -4.38 2.87 -22.82
CA THR A 44 -4.96 2.69 -21.48
C THR A 44 -5.33 4.07 -20.91
N VAL A 45 -6.49 4.59 -21.33
CA VAL A 45 -7.09 5.78 -20.70
C VAL A 45 -7.91 5.32 -19.49
N CYS A 46 -7.68 5.91 -18.31
CA CYS A 46 -8.59 5.72 -17.18
C CYS A 46 -9.83 6.62 -17.37
N PRO A 47 -11.04 6.07 -17.54
CA PRO A 47 -12.26 6.86 -17.68
C PRO A 47 -12.62 7.52 -16.34
N LEU A 48 -12.21 8.77 -16.15
CA LEU A 48 -12.36 9.48 -14.87
C LEU A 48 -13.80 9.56 -14.36
N ALA A 49 -14.78 9.66 -15.26
CA ALA A 49 -16.20 9.64 -14.88
C ALA A 49 -16.61 8.31 -14.22
N GLN A 50 -16.19 7.18 -14.80
CA GLN A 50 -16.43 5.86 -14.23
C GLN A 50 -15.63 5.67 -12.93
N LEU A 51 -14.36 6.11 -12.90
CA LEU A 51 -13.55 6.06 -11.69
C LEU A 51 -14.20 6.81 -10.54
N ASN A 52 -14.66 8.04 -10.77
CA ASN A 52 -15.30 8.85 -9.74
C ASN A 52 -16.59 8.19 -9.22
N TYR A 53 -17.40 7.62 -10.12
CA TYR A 53 -18.59 6.87 -9.73
C TYR A 53 -18.26 5.61 -8.90
N CYS A 54 -17.28 4.82 -9.33
CA CYS A 54 -16.86 3.62 -8.61
C CYS A 54 -16.22 3.98 -7.26
N GLN A 55 -15.42 5.05 -7.20
CA GLN A 55 -14.80 5.54 -5.98
C GLN A 55 -15.85 6.04 -4.99
N TYR A 56 -16.83 6.80 -5.45
CA TYR A 56 -17.96 7.23 -4.62
C TYR A 56 -18.68 6.03 -4.01
N SER A 57 -19.00 5.02 -4.83
CA SER A 57 -19.65 3.80 -4.37
C SER A 57 -18.81 3.03 -3.35
N PHE A 58 -17.49 2.97 -3.54
CA PHE A 58 -16.56 2.39 -2.57
C PHE A 58 -16.57 3.18 -1.25
N ASN A 59 -16.43 4.51 -1.32
CA ASN A 59 -16.41 5.43 -0.18
C ASN A 59 -17.65 5.32 0.71
N MET A 60 -18.83 5.16 0.11
CA MET A 60 -20.10 4.97 0.84
C MET A 60 -20.10 3.75 1.76
N ASN A 61 -19.29 2.72 1.48
CA ASN A 61 -19.16 1.56 2.37
C ASN A 61 -18.47 1.93 3.69
N PHE A 62 -17.72 3.02 3.75
CA PHE A 62 -16.87 3.41 4.88
C PHE A 62 -17.23 4.78 5.46
N GLY A 63 -18.35 5.38 5.00
CA GLY A 63 -18.81 6.68 5.50
C GLY A 63 -17.90 7.85 5.12
N LEU A 64 -17.12 7.71 4.04
CA LEU A 64 -16.28 8.80 3.52
C LEU A 64 -17.16 9.88 2.86
N ASP A 65 -16.77 11.15 3.00
CA ASP A 65 -17.47 12.29 2.41
C ASP A 65 -17.53 12.18 0.87
N ALA A 66 -18.61 12.67 0.26
CA ALA A 66 -18.82 12.61 -1.18
C ALA A 66 -17.76 13.37 -2.00
N SER A 67 -17.07 14.33 -1.38
CA SER A 67 -15.95 15.08 -1.98
C SER A 67 -14.64 14.29 -2.02
N VAL A 68 -14.51 13.21 -1.23
CA VAL A 68 -13.31 12.36 -1.23
C VAL A 68 -13.22 11.63 -2.56
N SER A 69 -12.13 11.85 -3.28
CA SER A 69 -11.86 11.22 -4.57
C SER A 69 -10.49 10.53 -4.57
N TYR A 70 -10.05 10.05 -5.74
CA TYR A 70 -8.70 9.48 -5.89
C TYR A 70 -7.58 10.48 -5.56
N ASN A 71 -7.86 11.78 -5.55
CA ASN A 71 -6.90 12.82 -5.15
C ASN A 71 -6.66 12.87 -3.63
N ASN A 72 -7.51 12.21 -2.84
CA ASN A 72 -7.42 12.16 -1.39
C ASN A 72 -6.90 10.78 -0.93
N GLY A 73 -5.87 10.27 -1.60
CA GLY A 73 -5.37 8.92 -1.38
C GLY A 73 -4.95 8.63 0.05
N THR A 74 -4.36 9.59 0.76
CA THR A 74 -3.97 9.41 2.17
C THR A 74 -5.19 9.26 3.08
N VAL A 75 -6.28 10.00 2.81
CA VAL A 75 -7.54 9.86 3.56
C VAL A 75 -8.14 8.47 3.34
N ILE A 76 -8.16 8.01 2.09
CA ILE A 76 -8.63 6.67 1.74
C ILE A 76 -7.76 5.60 2.41
N PHE A 77 -6.43 5.70 2.29
CA PHE A 77 -5.48 4.78 2.89
C PHE A 77 -5.72 4.62 4.40
N ASN A 78 -5.75 5.74 5.13
CA ASN A 78 -5.92 5.72 6.59
C ASN A 78 -7.27 5.16 7.01
N THR A 79 -8.33 5.47 6.26
CA THR A 79 -9.67 4.97 6.52
C THR A 79 -9.72 3.45 6.33
N ILE A 80 -9.24 2.96 5.20
CA ILE A 80 -9.26 1.53 4.89
C ILE A 80 -8.36 0.75 5.84
N GLN A 81 -7.15 1.24 6.11
CA GLN A 81 -6.27 0.67 7.14
C GLN A 81 -7.01 0.55 8.47
N SER A 82 -7.71 1.61 8.92
CA SER A 82 -8.46 1.57 10.17
C SER A 82 -9.55 0.50 10.18
N PHE A 83 -10.29 0.30 9.09
CA PHE A 83 -11.31 -0.75 9.00
C PHE A 83 -10.69 -2.15 9.00
N MET A 84 -9.61 -2.36 8.24
CA MET A 84 -8.91 -3.64 8.19
C MET A 84 -8.33 -4.04 9.54
N SER A 85 -7.90 -3.07 10.34
CA SER A 85 -7.34 -3.27 11.67
C SER A 85 -8.35 -3.66 12.75
N MET A 86 -9.65 -3.46 12.53
CA MET A 86 -10.66 -3.61 13.60
C MET A 86 -10.91 -5.07 13.97
N ASN A 87 -11.24 -5.89 12.97
CA ASN A 87 -11.52 -7.33 13.11
C ASN A 87 -11.69 -7.94 11.72
N VAL A 88 -11.74 -9.27 11.67
CA VAL A 88 -11.96 -10.04 10.43
C VAL A 88 -13.26 -9.67 9.72
N THR A 89 -14.32 -9.29 10.44
CA THR A 89 -15.60 -8.89 9.83
C THR A 89 -15.46 -7.61 9.00
N GLU A 90 -14.81 -6.58 9.55
CA GLU A 90 -14.56 -5.33 8.81
C GLU A 90 -13.51 -5.52 7.71
N LEU A 91 -12.51 -6.38 7.90
CA LEU A 91 -11.61 -6.79 6.82
C LEU A 91 -12.37 -7.43 5.65
N ASN A 92 -13.30 -8.34 5.93
CA ASN A 92 -14.14 -8.98 4.91
C ASN A 92 -15.02 -7.96 4.19
N ARG A 93 -15.52 -6.94 4.91
CA ARG A 93 -16.27 -5.83 4.31
C ARG A 93 -15.39 -5.02 3.36
N VAL A 94 -14.14 -4.72 3.74
CA VAL A 94 -13.15 -4.06 2.87
C VAL A 94 -12.91 -4.88 1.61
N CYS A 95 -12.69 -6.19 1.76
CA CYS A 95 -12.46 -7.08 0.63
C CYS A 95 -13.65 -7.18 -0.32
N LYS A 96 -14.88 -7.24 0.21
CA LYS A 96 -16.10 -7.19 -0.59
C LYS A 96 -16.21 -5.86 -1.35
N ALA A 97 -15.95 -4.73 -0.69
CA ALA A 97 -16.00 -3.41 -1.32
C ALA A 97 -14.95 -3.27 -2.43
N ARG A 98 -13.71 -3.78 -2.22
CA ARG A 98 -12.67 -3.81 -3.24
C ARG A 98 -13.08 -4.66 -4.45
N THR A 99 -13.69 -5.83 -4.23
CA THR A 99 -14.20 -6.67 -5.31
C THR A 99 -15.27 -5.95 -6.13
N ASN A 100 -16.21 -5.26 -5.47
CA ASN A 100 -17.21 -4.44 -6.16
C ASN A 100 -16.57 -3.28 -6.94
N PHE A 101 -15.55 -2.62 -6.36
CA PHE A 101 -14.80 -1.56 -7.02
C PHE A 101 -14.06 -2.06 -8.27
N TYR A 102 -13.40 -3.22 -8.18
CA TYR A 102 -12.77 -3.90 -9.31
C TYR A 102 -13.78 -4.19 -10.43
N HIS A 103 -14.93 -4.78 -10.10
CA HIS A 103 -15.97 -5.07 -11.09
C HIS A 103 -16.61 -3.81 -11.68
N CYS A 104 -16.76 -2.74 -10.89
CA CYS A 104 -17.28 -1.47 -11.35
C CYS A 104 -16.38 -0.84 -12.42
N LEU A 105 -15.06 -0.92 -12.26
CA LEU A 105 -14.08 -0.43 -13.24
C LEU A 105 -13.84 -1.39 -14.41
N GLY A 106 -14.01 -2.69 -14.20
CA GLY A 106 -13.82 -3.72 -15.21
C GLY A 106 -12.43 -3.66 -15.85
N HIS A 107 -12.39 -3.63 -17.19
CA HIS A 107 -11.13 -3.61 -17.95
C HIS A 107 -10.25 -2.37 -17.67
N SER A 108 -10.83 -1.26 -17.22
CA SER A 108 -10.08 -0.03 -16.91
C SER A 108 -9.41 -0.05 -15.53
N TYR A 109 -9.65 -1.07 -14.70
CA TYR A 109 -9.15 -1.12 -13.33
C TYR A 109 -7.63 -0.95 -13.25
N TYR A 110 -6.85 -1.76 -13.98
CA TYR A 110 -5.38 -1.72 -13.91
C TYR A 110 -4.79 -0.42 -14.45
N THR A 111 -5.48 0.23 -15.37
CA THR A 111 -5.12 1.56 -15.87
C THR A 111 -5.34 2.65 -14.83
N CYS A 112 -6.46 2.58 -14.12
CA CYS A 112 -6.79 3.53 -13.08
C CYS A 112 -5.93 3.33 -11.81
N MET A 113 -5.53 2.08 -11.51
CA MET A 113 -4.63 1.72 -10.41
C MET A 113 -3.14 1.68 -10.84
N ASN A 114 -2.76 2.63 -11.70
CA ASN A 114 -1.40 2.83 -12.17
C ASN A 114 -0.91 4.21 -11.71
N LEU A 115 0.29 4.25 -11.12
CA LEU A 115 0.81 5.48 -10.52
C LEU A 115 1.14 6.53 -11.57
N HIS A 116 1.67 6.12 -12.73
CA HIS A 116 1.87 7.00 -13.88
C HIS A 116 0.57 7.72 -14.25
N THR A 117 -0.50 6.96 -14.47
CA THR A 117 -1.82 7.52 -14.85
C THR A 117 -2.39 8.46 -13.78
N ARG A 118 -2.13 8.21 -12.49
CA ARG A 118 -2.62 9.07 -11.40
C ARG A 118 -1.87 10.40 -11.32
N LEU A 119 -0.59 10.41 -11.69
CA LEU A 119 0.27 11.60 -11.60
C LEU A 119 0.35 12.40 -12.91
N GLU A 120 -0.03 11.81 -14.07
CA GLU A 120 0.04 12.47 -15.39
C GLU A 120 -0.71 13.82 -15.44
N SER A 121 -1.83 13.94 -14.72
CA SER A 121 -2.64 15.16 -14.70
C SER A 121 -2.01 16.35 -13.94
N ASN A 122 -0.94 16.13 -13.16
CA ASN A 122 -0.34 17.11 -12.24
C ASN A 122 -1.31 17.77 -11.23
N THR A 123 -2.57 17.31 -11.14
CA THR A 123 -3.56 17.79 -10.16
C THR A 123 -3.56 17.00 -8.87
N THR A 124 -2.91 15.84 -8.88
CA THR A 124 -2.78 14.94 -7.73
C THR A 124 -1.43 15.16 -7.08
N ASP A 125 -1.42 15.44 -5.78
CA ASP A 125 -0.20 15.39 -4.97
C ASP A 125 0.44 13.99 -5.03
N SER A 126 1.76 13.92 -5.21
CA SER A 126 2.53 12.67 -5.36
C SER A 126 2.23 11.66 -4.26
N SER A 127 2.23 12.11 -3.00
CA SER A 127 1.97 11.27 -1.84
C SER A 127 0.54 10.72 -1.84
N ASN A 128 -0.44 11.55 -2.22
CA ASN A 128 -1.83 11.09 -2.34
C ASN A 128 -1.99 10.11 -3.50
N GLY A 129 -1.37 10.36 -4.66
CA GLY A 129 -1.39 9.44 -5.78
C GLY A 129 -0.78 8.08 -5.42
N PHE A 130 0.33 8.09 -4.70
CA PHE A 130 0.99 6.88 -4.20
C PHE A 130 0.13 6.13 -3.19
N ASP A 131 -0.39 6.82 -2.18
CA ASP A 131 -1.25 6.24 -1.13
C ASP A 131 -2.53 5.62 -1.72
N TYR A 132 -3.11 6.28 -2.73
CA TYR A 132 -4.26 5.75 -3.45
C TYR A 132 -3.92 4.43 -4.16
N VAL A 133 -2.88 4.44 -5.00
CA VAL A 133 -2.50 3.26 -5.81
C VAL A 133 -2.04 2.11 -4.92
N ARG A 134 -1.22 2.37 -3.90
CA ARG A 134 -0.76 1.32 -2.98
C ARG A 134 -1.92 0.70 -2.21
N THR A 135 -2.93 1.48 -1.81
CA THR A 135 -4.11 0.96 -1.10
C THR A 135 -4.75 -0.15 -1.92
N PHE A 136 -5.14 0.15 -3.17
CA PHE A 136 -5.85 -0.83 -3.98
C PHE A 136 -4.97 -2.01 -4.41
N ARG A 137 -3.66 -1.79 -4.64
CA ARG A 137 -2.71 -2.86 -4.94
C ARG A 137 -2.52 -3.83 -3.77
N THR A 138 -2.31 -3.30 -2.56
CA THR A 138 -2.18 -4.15 -1.38
C THR A 138 -3.48 -4.87 -1.08
N LEU A 139 -4.64 -4.24 -1.32
CA LEU A 139 -5.93 -4.93 -1.23
C LEU A 139 -6.08 -6.06 -2.25
N GLU A 140 -5.45 -6.04 -3.43
CA GLU A 140 -5.50 -7.20 -4.34
C GLU A 140 -4.78 -8.41 -3.77
N TRP A 141 -3.67 -8.16 -3.08
CA TRP A 141 -2.96 -9.21 -2.37
C TRP A 141 -3.77 -9.69 -1.18
N VAL A 142 -4.09 -8.79 -0.23
CA VAL A 142 -4.76 -9.13 1.03
C VAL A 142 -6.14 -9.75 0.81
N CYS A 143 -6.92 -9.26 -0.15
CA CYS A 143 -8.26 -9.78 -0.45
C CYS A 143 -8.29 -10.85 -1.54
N GLY A 144 -7.14 -11.17 -2.13
CA GLY A 144 -6.99 -12.17 -3.18
C GLY A 144 -6.03 -13.27 -2.74
N GLY A 145 -4.79 -13.20 -3.24
CA GLY A 145 -3.80 -14.26 -3.07
C GLY A 145 -3.39 -14.55 -1.63
N GLY A 146 -3.47 -13.57 -0.73
CA GLY A 146 -3.13 -13.69 0.69
C GLY A 146 -4.35 -13.73 1.63
N TYR A 147 -5.57 -13.83 1.10
CA TYR A 147 -6.80 -13.70 1.91
C TYR A 147 -6.94 -14.78 2.97
N ARG A 148 -6.67 -16.04 2.61
CA ARG A 148 -6.78 -17.17 3.53
C ARG A 148 -5.81 -17.02 4.69
N GLU A 149 -4.58 -16.66 4.39
CA GLU A 149 -3.51 -16.44 5.35
C GLU A 149 -3.86 -15.25 6.26
N THR A 150 -4.38 -14.16 5.69
CA THR A 150 -4.80 -12.97 6.44
C THR A 150 -5.88 -13.27 7.47
N ILE A 151 -6.90 -14.06 7.11
CA ILE A 151 -7.96 -14.42 8.05
C ILE A 151 -7.45 -15.37 9.13
N ASN A 152 -6.67 -16.38 8.74
CA ASN A 152 -6.18 -17.39 9.67
C ASN A 152 -5.19 -16.82 10.68
N GLN A 153 -4.46 -15.77 10.32
CA GLN A 153 -3.40 -15.15 11.14
C GLN A 153 -3.68 -13.68 11.47
N PHE A 154 -4.93 -13.25 11.45
CA PHE A 154 -5.33 -11.84 11.59
C PHE A 154 -4.64 -11.14 12.77
N ASP A 155 -4.73 -11.72 13.97
CA ASP A 155 -4.15 -11.15 15.19
C ASP A 155 -2.61 -11.14 15.13
N CYS A 156 -2.01 -12.17 14.53
CA CYS A 156 -0.56 -12.22 14.40
C CYS A 156 -0.04 -11.16 13.42
N PHE A 157 -0.61 -11.09 12.21
CA PHE A 157 -0.22 -10.09 11.21
C PHE A 157 -0.45 -8.68 11.74
N GLY A 158 -1.52 -8.47 12.49
CA GLY A 158 -1.79 -7.20 13.14
C GLY A 158 -0.79 -6.80 14.22
N SER A 159 0.00 -7.72 14.76
CA SER A 159 1.03 -7.41 15.77
C SER A 159 2.45 -7.31 15.20
N VAL A 160 2.71 -7.83 13.99
CA VAL A 160 4.05 -7.73 13.37
C VAL A 160 4.58 -6.29 13.28
N PRO A 161 3.78 -5.27 12.90
CA PRO A 161 4.27 -3.88 12.81
C PRO A 161 4.78 -3.30 14.13
N THR A 162 4.41 -3.89 15.26
CA THR A 162 4.85 -3.45 16.59
C THR A 162 6.19 -4.06 17.00
N THR A 163 6.75 -4.97 16.19
CA THR A 163 8.03 -5.65 16.48
C THR A 163 9.22 -4.81 16.02
N SER A 164 10.35 -4.94 16.72
CA SER A 164 11.60 -4.29 16.30
C SER A 164 12.06 -4.82 14.94
N ALA A 165 11.91 -6.13 14.68
CA ALA A 165 12.28 -6.73 13.40
C ALA A 165 11.59 -6.06 12.21
N TYR A 166 10.28 -5.80 12.32
CA TYR A 166 9.56 -5.06 11.29
C TYR A 166 10.06 -3.61 11.17
N GLN A 167 10.19 -2.91 12.29
CA GLN A 167 10.61 -1.51 12.32
C GLN A 167 12.01 -1.32 11.74
N ASP A 168 12.92 -2.27 11.98
CA ASP A 168 14.28 -2.30 11.43
C ASP A 168 14.26 -2.49 9.91
N CYS A 169 13.40 -3.37 9.38
CA CYS A 169 13.21 -3.52 7.94
C CYS A 169 12.79 -2.20 7.30
N MET A 170 11.75 -1.57 7.84
CA MET A 170 11.20 -0.33 7.30
C MET A 170 12.18 0.85 7.42
N THR A 171 12.88 0.94 8.55
CA THR A 171 13.92 1.96 8.76
C THR A 171 15.07 1.81 7.79
N SER A 172 15.57 0.58 7.63
CA SER A 172 16.64 0.26 6.69
C SER A 172 16.24 0.57 5.25
N PHE A 173 15.02 0.19 4.84
CA PHE A 173 14.49 0.54 3.53
C PHE A 173 14.48 2.04 3.31
N ASN A 174 13.89 2.82 4.22
CA ASN A 174 13.79 4.28 4.11
C ASN A 174 15.17 4.97 4.05
N GLN A 175 16.19 4.42 4.70
CA GLN A 175 17.55 4.98 4.70
C GLN A 175 18.36 4.62 3.46
N THR A 176 18.07 3.49 2.81
CA THR A 176 18.94 2.91 1.77
C THR A 176 18.34 2.96 0.37
N VAL A 177 17.02 3.10 0.25
CA VAL A 177 16.35 3.15 -1.06
C VAL A 177 16.71 4.43 -1.80
N SER A 178 17.06 4.28 -3.06
CA SER A 178 17.33 5.36 -4.01
C SER A 178 16.91 4.92 -5.41
N THR A 179 16.93 5.83 -6.37
CA THR A 179 16.62 5.50 -7.77
C THR A 179 17.61 4.49 -8.37
N SER A 180 18.87 4.50 -7.92
CA SER A 180 19.94 3.63 -8.46
C SER A 180 19.84 2.17 -8.01
N ASN A 181 19.22 1.91 -6.85
CA ASN A 181 19.05 0.58 -6.27
C ASN A 181 17.58 0.23 -6.01
N PHE A 182 16.63 0.90 -6.68
CA PHE A 182 15.22 0.85 -6.34
C PHE A 182 14.63 -0.57 -6.22
N CYS A 183 14.63 -1.35 -7.32
CA CYS A 183 14.12 -2.72 -7.29
C CYS A 183 14.94 -3.67 -6.37
N PRO A 184 16.29 -3.61 -6.34
CA PRO A 184 17.07 -4.34 -5.34
C PRO A 184 16.68 -4.03 -3.88
N ALA A 185 16.48 -2.76 -3.54
CA ALA A 185 16.07 -2.33 -2.19
C ALA A 185 14.68 -2.86 -1.85
N ILE A 186 13.75 -2.88 -2.83
CA ILE A 186 12.42 -3.47 -2.65
C ILE A 186 12.52 -4.97 -2.37
N GLN A 187 13.33 -5.72 -3.13
CA GLN A 187 13.53 -7.16 -2.89
C GLN A 187 14.15 -7.41 -1.52
N GLN A 188 15.15 -6.62 -1.14
CA GLN A 188 15.81 -6.74 0.16
C GLN A 188 14.82 -6.50 1.31
N ASN A 189 14.01 -5.44 1.22
CA ASN A 189 13.00 -5.16 2.24
C ASN A 189 11.89 -6.23 2.27
N SER A 190 11.46 -6.71 1.10
CA SER A 190 10.48 -7.81 1.00
C SER A 190 11.00 -9.07 1.70
N ASN A 191 12.29 -9.40 1.52
CA ASN A 191 12.93 -10.53 2.21
C ASN A 191 13.09 -10.28 3.72
N CYS A 192 13.36 -9.05 4.13
CA CYS A 192 13.40 -8.66 5.54
C CYS A 192 12.03 -8.86 6.20
N LEU A 193 10.97 -8.36 5.56
CA LEU A 193 9.59 -8.53 6.02
C LEU A 193 9.16 -10.00 6.01
N LYS A 194 9.62 -10.81 5.03
CA LYS A 194 9.44 -12.27 5.06
C LYS A 194 9.93 -12.84 6.39
N SER A 195 11.17 -12.53 6.76
CA SER A 195 11.76 -13.01 8.01
C SER A 195 11.01 -12.49 9.22
N ALA A 196 10.65 -11.20 9.26
CA ALA A 196 9.92 -10.61 10.39
C ALA A 196 8.57 -11.31 10.64
N TYR A 197 7.76 -11.48 9.59
CA TYR A 197 6.47 -12.16 9.69
C TYR A 197 6.62 -13.65 10.03
N GLN A 198 7.55 -14.36 9.37
CA GLN A 198 7.76 -15.79 9.59
C GLN A 198 8.20 -16.10 11.02
N HIS A 199 9.11 -15.29 11.60
CA HIS A 199 9.59 -15.52 12.96
C HIS A 199 8.55 -15.11 14.00
N HIS A 200 7.81 -14.00 13.78
CA HIS A 200 6.81 -13.52 14.74
C HIS A 200 5.59 -14.44 14.81
N CYS A 201 5.16 -14.98 13.67
CA CYS A 201 3.99 -15.85 13.60
C CYS A 201 4.32 -17.35 13.57
N GLU A 202 5.61 -17.71 13.60
CA GLU A 202 6.09 -19.09 13.55
C GLU A 202 5.53 -19.91 12.36
N ASP A 203 5.26 -19.24 11.23
CA ASP A 203 4.62 -19.84 10.04
C ASP A 203 5.28 -19.34 8.75
N SER A 204 5.66 -20.25 7.84
CA SER A 204 6.25 -19.90 6.54
C SER A 204 5.29 -19.13 5.63
N TYR A 205 3.98 -19.37 5.73
CA TYR A 205 2.96 -18.63 5.00
C TYR A 205 2.82 -17.20 5.51
N ALA A 206 3.10 -16.95 6.79
CA ALA A 206 3.21 -15.59 7.31
C ALA A 206 4.35 -14.84 6.63
N GLY A 207 5.50 -15.50 6.46
CA GLY A 207 6.63 -14.94 5.73
C GLY A 207 6.27 -14.60 4.28
N LEU A 208 5.60 -15.52 3.57
CA LEU A 208 5.13 -15.24 2.21
C LEU A 208 4.19 -14.03 2.18
N PHE A 209 3.26 -13.95 3.14
CA PHE A 209 2.34 -12.81 3.27
C PHE A 209 3.08 -11.49 3.47
N GLY A 210 4.04 -11.42 4.40
CA GLY A 210 4.81 -10.21 4.67
C GLY A 210 5.63 -9.75 3.47
N CYS A 211 6.26 -10.70 2.76
CA CYS A 211 7.02 -10.43 1.55
C CYS A 211 6.14 -9.87 0.43
N GLU A 212 5.04 -10.57 0.13
CA GLU A 212 4.13 -10.19 -0.96
C GLU A 212 3.43 -8.85 -0.66
N SER A 213 3.03 -8.59 0.59
CA SER A 213 2.38 -7.32 0.96
C SER A 213 3.22 -6.09 0.59
N PHE A 214 4.54 -6.17 0.71
CA PHE A 214 5.42 -5.09 0.29
C PHE A 214 5.72 -5.11 -1.21
N ARG A 215 6.10 -6.27 -1.75
CA ARG A 215 6.42 -6.45 -3.18
C ARG A 215 5.27 -6.06 -4.10
N TYR A 216 4.03 -6.38 -3.73
CA TYR A 216 2.85 -6.18 -4.58
C TYR A 216 2.60 -4.70 -4.90
N THR A 217 2.92 -3.81 -3.96
CA THR A 217 2.88 -2.35 -4.15
C THR A 217 3.68 -1.91 -5.37
N PHE A 218 4.82 -2.57 -5.61
CA PHE A 218 5.79 -2.24 -6.65
C PHE A 218 5.80 -3.23 -7.83
N SER A 219 4.83 -4.14 -7.89
CA SER A 219 4.80 -5.22 -8.89
C SER A 219 4.82 -4.73 -10.34
N LYS A 220 4.35 -3.51 -10.61
CA LYS A 220 4.43 -2.87 -11.93
C LYS A 220 5.78 -2.23 -12.22
N ALA A 221 6.35 -1.49 -11.26
CA ALA A 221 7.67 -0.87 -11.40
C ALA A 221 8.81 -1.89 -11.41
N CYS A 222 8.66 -3.00 -10.69
CA CYS A 222 9.68 -4.04 -10.52
C CYS A 222 9.08 -5.44 -10.78
N PRO A 223 8.74 -5.79 -12.03
CA PRO A 223 7.96 -6.98 -12.37
C PRO A 223 8.72 -8.31 -12.21
N THR A 224 10.04 -8.28 -12.12
CA THR A 224 10.89 -9.48 -11.98
C THR A 224 11.07 -9.93 -10.54
N LEU A 225 10.65 -9.11 -9.56
CA LEU A 225 10.77 -9.45 -8.14
C LEU A 225 9.84 -10.59 -7.76
N LYS A 226 10.29 -11.43 -6.83
CA LYS A 226 9.54 -12.60 -6.38
C LYS A 226 9.73 -12.83 -4.89
N CYS A 227 8.68 -13.31 -4.26
CA CYS A 227 8.75 -13.90 -2.93
C CYS A 227 8.76 -15.42 -3.09
N THR A 228 9.85 -16.06 -2.67
CA THR A 228 9.90 -17.52 -2.62
C THR A 228 9.41 -17.99 -1.25
N MET A 229 8.86 -19.19 -1.18
CA MET A 229 8.68 -19.88 0.12
C MET A 229 10.01 -20.14 0.80
#